data_AF-A0A1A0N1C8-F1
#
_entry.id   AF-A0A1A0N1C8-F1
#
_cell.length_a   1.000
_cell.length_b   1.000
_cell.length_c   1.000
_cell.angle_alpha   90.00
_cell.angle_beta   90.00
_cell.angle_gamma   90.00
#
_symmetry.space_group_name_H-M   'P 1'
#
loop_
_entity.id
_entity.type
_entity.pdbx_description
1 polymer ?
#
loop_
_entity_poly.entity_id
_entity_poly.type
_entity_poly.pdbx_seq_one_letter_code
_entity_poly.pdbx_strand_id
1 'polypeptide(L)'
;MGELHVDVDGLRSGAASSGALAAGLTAGADAGTPGATHASVAGVAAMDAAIAATATLYSDRITGQADALTSGATGYQETDEGGGRAVTAVSV
;
A
#
# COMPACT_ATOMS: atom_id res chain seq x y z
N MET A 1 0.44 7.05 -33.04
CA MET A 1 0.75 6.03 -32.04
C MET A 1 1.13 6.76 -30.76
N GLY A 2 0.30 6.67 -29.73
CA GLY A 2 0.60 7.25 -28.41
C GLY A 2 1.06 6.12 -27.51
N GLU A 3 2.36 6.01 -27.33
CA GLU A 3 2.95 5.02 -26.42
C GLU A 3 2.86 5.59 -25.00
N LEU A 4 2.03 4.95 -24.17
CA LEU A 4 1.88 5.36 -22.78
C LEU A 4 3.10 4.83 -22.02
N HIS A 5 4.10 5.67 -21.82
CA HIS A 5 5.32 5.34 -21.09
C HIS A 5 4.99 5.16 -19.60
N VAL A 6 4.72 3.92 -19.19
CA VAL A 6 4.45 3.55 -17.79
C VAL A 6 5.73 3.03 -17.15
N ASP A 7 6.17 3.67 -16.06
CA ASP A 7 7.32 3.25 -15.26
C ASP A 7 6.92 2.13 -14.28
N VAL A 8 7.10 0.89 -14.72
CA VAL A 8 6.79 -0.32 -13.95
C VAL A 8 7.70 -0.47 -12.71
N ASP A 9 8.94 -0.04 -12.80
CA ASP A 9 9.90 -0.14 -11.69
C ASP A 9 9.62 0.91 -10.61
N GLY A 10 9.23 2.11 -11.02
CA GLY A 10 8.70 3.14 -10.13
C GLY A 10 7.44 2.66 -9.40
N LEU A 11 6.58 1.91 -10.09
CA LEU A 11 5.34 1.36 -9.52
C LEU A 11 5.61 0.32 -8.42
N ARG A 12 6.55 -0.61 -8.66
CA ARG A 12 7.00 -1.59 -7.65
C ARG A 12 7.70 -0.94 -6.47
N SER A 13 8.55 0.05 -6.75
CA SER A 13 9.26 0.80 -5.71
C SER A 13 8.29 1.57 -4.81
N GLY A 14 7.25 2.15 -5.40
CA GLY A 14 6.14 2.78 -4.67
C GLY A 14 5.41 1.80 -3.77
N ALA A 15 5.05 0.61 -4.30
CA ALA A 15 4.40 -0.44 -3.52
C ALA A 15 5.24 -0.90 -2.31
N ALA A 16 6.54 -1.10 -2.49
CA ALA A 16 7.46 -1.47 -1.40
C ALA A 16 7.57 -0.37 -0.33
N SER A 17 7.69 0.90 -0.75
CA SER A 17 7.73 2.06 0.16
C SER A 17 6.44 2.17 0.97
N SER A 18 5.29 2.02 0.31
CA SER A 18 3.97 1.97 0.93
C SER A 18 3.85 0.85 1.97
N GLY A 19 4.31 -0.37 1.66
CA GLY A 19 4.33 -1.48 2.63
C GLY A 19 5.19 -1.18 3.86
N ALA A 20 6.34 -0.54 3.70
CA ALA A 20 7.19 -0.12 4.82
C ALA A 20 6.52 0.95 5.71
N LEU A 21 5.82 1.91 5.10
CA LEU A 21 5.04 2.92 5.83
C LEU A 21 3.89 2.29 6.64
N ALA A 22 3.17 1.34 6.04
CA ALA A 22 2.10 0.59 6.69
C ALA A 22 2.61 -0.21 7.91
N ALA A 23 3.75 -0.90 7.75
CA ALA A 23 4.40 -1.61 8.84
C ALA A 23 4.83 -0.67 9.99
N GLY A 24 5.42 0.49 9.66
CA GLY A 24 5.80 1.49 10.64
C GLY A 24 4.62 2.08 11.42
N LEU A 25 3.49 2.29 10.75
CA LEU A 25 2.27 2.80 11.37
C LEU A 25 1.66 1.80 12.36
N THR A 26 1.76 0.51 12.06
CA THR A 26 1.25 -0.57 12.92
C THR A 26 2.15 -0.80 14.15
N ALA A 27 3.47 -0.64 13.98
CA ALA A 27 4.45 -0.81 15.06
C ALA A 27 4.37 0.28 16.17
N GLY A 28 3.79 1.44 15.87
CA GLY A 28 3.62 2.54 16.84
C GLY A 28 2.33 2.48 17.68
N ALA A 29 1.47 1.49 17.46
CA ALA A 29 0.13 1.40 18.05
C ALA A 29 0.08 0.72 19.44
N ASP A 30 1.23 0.49 20.09
CA ASP A 30 1.32 -0.07 21.45
C ASP A 30 0.86 0.96 22.51
N ALA A 31 -0.45 1.11 22.59
CA ALA A 31 -1.16 1.86 23.62
C ALA A 31 -1.01 1.17 24.99
N GLY A 32 -0.20 1.74 25.89
CA GLY A 32 0.02 1.20 27.24
C GLY A 32 -1.27 1.02 28.04
N THR A 33 -1.36 -0.02 28.87
CA THR A 33 -2.57 -0.35 29.65
C THR A 33 -2.98 0.78 30.61
N PRO A 34 -4.19 1.35 30.50
CA PRO A 34 -4.63 2.43 31.38
C PRO A 34 -4.98 1.90 32.78
N GLY A 35 -4.35 2.46 33.82
CA GLY A 35 -4.75 2.26 35.21
C GLY A 35 -6.06 3.01 35.51
N ALA A 36 -7.15 2.27 35.73
CA ALA A 36 -8.49 2.82 35.88
C ALA A 36 -8.69 3.50 37.25
N THR A 37 -8.90 4.82 37.28
CA THR A 37 -9.67 5.52 38.36
C THR A 37 -10.04 6.98 38.07
N HIS A 38 -9.59 7.61 36.96
CA HIS A 38 -9.92 9.02 36.64
C HIS A 38 -10.49 9.17 35.21
N ALA A 39 -11.54 9.98 35.04
CA ALA A 39 -12.21 10.21 33.75
C ALA A 39 -11.26 10.69 32.62
N SER A 40 -10.23 11.46 32.97
CA SER A 40 -9.18 11.90 32.03
C SER A 40 -8.34 10.73 31.49
N VAL A 41 -8.09 9.70 32.30
CA VAL A 41 -7.33 8.50 31.88
C VAL A 41 -8.14 7.66 30.91
N ALA A 42 -9.46 7.54 31.12
CA ALA A 42 -10.35 6.87 30.17
C ALA A 42 -10.42 7.62 28.82
N GLY A 43 -10.40 8.96 28.85
CA GLY A 43 -10.33 9.79 27.64
C GLY A 43 -9.03 9.61 26.86
N VAL A 44 -7.88 9.58 27.56
CA VAL A 44 -6.57 9.32 26.94
C VAL A 44 -6.53 7.92 26.31
N ALA A 45 -7.02 6.90 27.03
CA ALA A 45 -7.12 5.53 26.51
C ALA A 45 -8.00 5.43 25.25
N ALA A 46 -9.13 6.15 25.23
CA ALA A 46 -10.00 6.20 24.07
C ALA A 46 -9.35 6.89 22.87
N MET A 47 -8.58 7.96 23.09
CA MET A 47 -7.81 8.61 22.04
C MET A 47 -6.71 7.70 21.49
N ASP A 48 -5.99 7.01 22.37
CA ASP A 48 -4.93 6.08 22.00
C ASP A 48 -5.48 4.91 21.15
N ALA A 49 -6.61 4.34 21.57
CA ALA A 49 -7.34 3.34 20.80
C ALA A 49 -7.82 3.87 19.43
N ALA A 50 -8.30 5.12 19.38
CA ALA A 50 -8.72 5.74 18.13
C ALA A 50 -7.54 5.99 17.18
N ILE A 51 -6.37 6.37 17.71
CA ILE A 51 -5.13 6.54 16.95
C ILE A 51 -4.67 5.18 16.41
N ALA A 52 -4.64 4.14 17.24
CA ALA A 52 -4.30 2.77 16.82
C ALA A 52 -5.24 2.21 15.74
N ALA A 53 -6.55 2.41 15.90
CA ALA A 53 -7.54 2.02 14.91
C ALA A 53 -7.35 2.77 13.58
N THR A 54 -7.08 4.07 13.66
CA THR A 54 -6.82 4.92 12.48
C THR A 54 -5.54 4.52 11.76
N ALA A 55 -4.46 4.23 12.51
CA ALA A 55 -3.22 3.70 11.99
C ALA A 55 -3.45 2.38 11.23
N THR A 56 -4.26 1.48 11.79
CA THR A 56 -4.62 0.21 11.13
C THR A 56 -5.37 0.44 9.82
N LEU A 57 -6.39 1.32 9.82
CA LEU A 57 -7.16 1.63 8.61
C LEU A 57 -6.30 2.23 7.49
N TYR A 58 -5.36 3.12 7.84
CA TYR A 58 -4.42 3.68 6.86
C TYR A 58 -3.42 2.64 6.37
N SER A 59 -2.92 1.78 7.25
CA SER A 59 -2.03 0.66 6.92
C SER A 59 -2.68 -0.28 5.91
N ASP A 60 -3.93 -0.68 6.15
CA ASP A 60 -4.71 -1.55 5.24
C ASP A 60 -4.94 -0.89 3.88
N ARG A 61 -5.30 0.40 3.88
CA ARG A 61 -5.52 1.15 2.64
C ARG A 61 -4.25 1.27 1.82
N ILE A 62 -3.11 1.55 2.45
CA ILE A 62 -1.82 1.67 1.78
C ILE A 62 -1.38 0.31 1.21
N THR A 63 -1.60 -0.77 1.96
CA THR A 63 -1.33 -2.14 1.49
C THR A 63 -2.18 -2.49 0.27
N GLY A 64 -3.49 -2.24 0.32
CA GLY A 64 -4.36 -2.49 -0.83
C GLY A 64 -4.00 -1.64 -2.06
N GLN A 65 -3.51 -0.41 -1.86
CA GLN A 65 -2.95 0.38 -2.95
C GLN A 65 -1.69 -0.26 -3.53
N ALA A 66 -0.74 -0.70 -2.69
CA ALA A 66 0.47 -1.37 -3.13
C ALA A 66 0.19 -2.66 -3.95
N ASP A 67 -0.80 -3.44 -3.54
CA ASP A 67 -1.25 -4.63 -4.27
C ASP A 67 -1.82 -4.28 -5.65
N ALA A 68 -2.65 -3.24 -5.73
CA ALA A 68 -3.22 -2.77 -6.98
C ALA A 68 -2.14 -2.26 -7.96
N LEU A 69 -1.15 -1.52 -7.44
CA LEU A 69 0.00 -1.05 -8.23
C LEU A 69 0.83 -2.23 -8.76
N THR A 70 1.09 -3.24 -7.92
CA THR A 70 1.82 -4.46 -8.32
C THR A 70 1.07 -5.28 -9.37
N SER A 71 -0.24 -5.47 -9.18
CA SER A 71 -1.09 -6.16 -10.16
C SER A 71 -1.14 -5.41 -11.49
N GLY A 72 -1.24 -4.08 -11.46
CA GLY A 72 -1.20 -3.23 -12.65
C GLY A 72 0.12 -3.33 -13.40
N ALA A 73 1.26 -3.26 -12.68
CA ALA A 73 2.59 -3.49 -13.24
C ALA A 73 2.70 -4.82 -13.98
N THR A 74 2.16 -5.89 -13.39
CA THR A 74 2.18 -7.23 -13.98
C THR A 74 1.38 -7.29 -15.27
N GLY A 75 0.14 -6.78 -15.25
CA GLY A 75 -0.70 -6.75 -16.46
C GLY A 75 -0.12 -5.91 -17.60
N TYR A 76 0.57 -4.81 -17.28
CA TYR A 76 1.29 -4.03 -18.30
C TYR A 76 2.43 -4.81 -18.95
N GLN A 77 3.27 -5.48 -18.16
CA GLN A 77 4.35 -6.30 -18.71
C GLN A 77 3.82 -7.43 -19.59
N GLU A 78 2.77 -8.13 -19.15
CA GLU A 78 2.16 -9.20 -19.94
C GLU A 78 1.57 -8.68 -21.27
N THR A 79 0.94 -7.50 -21.23
CA THR A 79 0.39 -6.86 -22.43
C THR A 79 1.49 -6.44 -23.40
N ASP A 80 2.57 -5.85 -22.88
CA ASP A 80 3.72 -5.40 -23.69
C ASP A 80 4.45 -6.58 -24.34
N GLU A 81 4.77 -7.63 -23.56
CA GLU A 81 5.38 -8.85 -24.08
C GLU A 81 4.47 -9.56 -25.10
N GLY A 82 3.17 -9.65 -24.81
CA GLY A 82 2.19 -10.26 -25.71
C GLY A 82 2.04 -9.49 -27.03
N GLY A 83 1.95 -8.16 -26.94
CA GLY A 83 1.92 -7.27 -28.10
C GLY A 83 3.19 -7.37 -28.95
N GLY A 84 4.37 -7.36 -28.32
CA GLY A 84 5.65 -7.51 -28.99
C GLY A 84 5.77 -8.83 -29.76
N ARG A 85 5.30 -9.95 -29.17
CA ARG A 85 5.26 -11.25 -29.85
C ARG A 85 4.31 -11.26 -31.06
N ALA A 86 3.14 -10.64 -30.94
CA ALA A 86 2.18 -10.54 -32.04
C ALA A 86 2.71 -9.69 -33.21
N VAL A 87 3.35 -8.55 -32.92
CA VAL A 87 3.98 -7.69 -33.94
C VAL A 87 5.13 -8.43 -34.64
N THR A 88 5.95 -9.15 -33.87
CA THR A 88 7.03 -9.98 -34.43
C THR A 88 6.48 -11.04 -35.37
N ALA A 89 5.37 -11.70 -35.00
CA ALA A 89 4.74 -12.75 -35.81
C ALA A 89 4.08 -12.23 -37.11
N VAL A 90 3.62 -10.98 -37.17
CA VAL A 90 3.06 -10.36 -38.38
C VAL A 90 4.15 -9.87 -39.34
N SER A 91 5.36 -9.63 -38.83
CA SER A 91 6.47 -9.05 -39.60
C SER A 91 7.37 -10.09 -40.28
N VAL A 92 7.09 -11.39 -40.10
CA VAL A 92 7.77 -12.54 -40.75
C VAL A 92 6.86 -13.23 -41.76
#